data_AF-A0A2V2MXD9-F1
#
_entry.id   AF-A0A2V2MXD9-F1
#
_cell.length_a   1.000
_cell.length_b   1.000
_cell.length_c   1.000
_cell.angle_alpha   90.00
_cell.angle_beta   90.00
_cell.angle_gamma   90.00
#
_symmetry.space_group_name_H-M   'P 1'
#
loop_
_entity.id
_entity.type
_entity.pdbx_description
1 polymer ?
#
loop_
_entity_poly.entity_id
_entity_poly.type
_entity_poly.pdbx_seq_one_letter_code
_entity_poly.pdbx_strand_id
1 'polypeptide(L)'
;MNCEICGEEISGGSAFTCNYCGGVFCPKHRLPFNHNCKNIAEWKKAGAPGKKTTRYQKKAAVPGITVRRKKELIIGGAIVICLLVLIGIYLF
;
A
#
# COMPACT_ATOMS: atom_id res chain seq x y z
N MET A 1 -14.90 26.80 -15.23
CA MET A 1 -15.39 27.08 -13.86
C MET A 1 -14.23 27.61 -13.05
N ASN A 2 -14.44 28.56 -12.13
CA ASN A 2 -13.34 29.30 -11.49
C ASN A 2 -13.39 29.12 -9.97
N CYS A 3 -12.23 29.22 -9.32
CA CYS A 3 -12.16 29.17 -7.86
C CYS A 3 -12.74 30.46 -7.25
N GLU A 4 -13.63 30.32 -6.28
CA GLU A 4 -14.24 31.48 -5.60
C GLU A 4 -13.27 32.28 -4.70
N ILE A 5 -12.07 31.72 -4.41
CA ILE A 5 -11.05 32.39 -3.57
C ILE A 5 -10.00 33.11 -4.41
N CYS A 6 -9.43 32.45 -5.42
CA CYS A 6 -8.32 33.00 -6.21
C CYS A 6 -8.66 33.30 -7.66
N GLY A 7 -9.87 32.98 -8.13
CA GLY A 7 -10.29 33.20 -9.52
C GLY A 7 -9.64 32.27 -10.55
N GLU A 8 -8.69 31.41 -10.13
CA GLU A 8 -7.99 30.47 -11.00
C GLU A 8 -8.99 29.59 -11.76
N GLU A 9 -8.76 29.41 -13.06
CA GLU A 9 -9.56 28.50 -13.87
C GLU A 9 -9.35 27.06 -13.39
N ILE A 10 -10.46 26.37 -13.17
CA ILE A 10 -10.46 24.97 -12.76
C ILE A 10 -10.89 24.16 -13.98
N SER A 11 -9.90 23.54 -14.60
CA SER A 11 -10.04 22.75 -15.82
C SER A 11 -9.90 21.25 -15.51
N GLY A 12 -10.49 20.39 -16.36
CA GLY A 12 -10.27 18.93 -16.32
C GLY A 12 -10.83 18.18 -15.10
N GLY A 13 -11.93 18.65 -14.49
CA GLY A 13 -12.57 17.93 -13.36
C GLY A 13 -11.86 18.09 -12.01
N SER A 14 -10.90 19.00 -11.91
CA SER A 14 -10.17 19.31 -10.67
C SER A 14 -10.94 20.21 -9.68
N ALA A 15 -12.25 20.35 -9.89
CA ALA A 15 -13.12 21.15 -9.05
C ALA A 15 -13.54 20.44 -7.80
N PHE A 16 -13.37 21.11 -6.67
CA PHE A 16 -13.78 20.62 -5.36
C PHE A 16 -14.95 21.43 -4.86
N THR A 17 -16.08 20.76 -4.65
CA THR A 17 -17.24 21.36 -3.98
C THR A 17 -17.16 21.03 -2.50
N CYS A 18 -17.20 22.06 -1.64
CA CYS A 18 -17.16 21.87 -0.20
C CYS A 18 -18.53 21.40 0.32
N ASN A 19 -18.60 20.23 0.96
CA ASN A 19 -19.85 19.70 1.52
C ASN A 19 -20.44 20.53 2.67
N TYR A 20 -19.68 21.48 3.22
CA TYR A 20 -20.11 22.30 4.35
C TYR A 20 -20.68 23.64 3.90
N CYS A 21 -19.99 24.36 3.00
CA CYS A 21 -20.45 25.67 2.52
C CYS A 21 -21.03 25.67 1.09
N GLY A 22 -20.91 24.56 0.35
CA GLY A 22 -21.38 24.45 -1.04
C GLY A 22 -20.52 25.14 -2.09
N GLY A 23 -19.46 25.86 -1.68
CA GLY A 23 -18.58 26.59 -2.58
C GLY A 23 -17.68 25.72 -3.44
N VAL A 24 -17.19 26.27 -4.54
CA VAL A 24 -16.37 25.61 -5.57
C VAL A 24 -14.94 26.16 -5.55
N PHE A 25 -13.98 25.26 -5.33
CA PHE A 25 -12.59 25.62 -5.09
C PHE A 25 -11.60 24.82 -5.93
N CYS A 26 -10.46 25.43 -6.26
CA CYS A 26 -9.34 24.75 -6.89
C CYS A 26 -8.61 23.82 -5.88
N PRO A 27 -7.70 22.94 -6.33
CA PRO A 27 -6.98 22.01 -5.45
C PRO A 27 -6.24 22.69 -4.28
N LYS A 28 -5.80 23.94 -4.46
CA LYS A 28 -5.11 24.75 -3.43
C LYS A 28 -6.06 25.20 -2.31
N HIS A 29 -7.33 25.47 -2.64
CA HIS A 29 -8.34 26.00 -1.71
C HIS A 29 -9.38 24.96 -1.27
N ARG A 30 -9.22 23.68 -1.63
CA ARG A 30 -10.19 22.61 -1.31
C ARG A 30 -10.38 22.34 0.20
N LEU A 31 -9.39 22.66 1.04
CA LEU A 31 -9.49 22.46 2.48
C LEU A 31 -10.30 23.60 3.13
N PRO A 32 -11.16 23.32 4.14
CA PRO A 32 -11.96 24.34 4.84
C PRO A 32 -11.16 25.50 5.42
N PHE A 33 -9.92 25.27 5.86
CA PHE A 33 -9.03 26.32 6.36
C PHE A 33 -8.50 27.23 5.26
N ASN A 34 -8.36 26.72 4.03
CA ASN A 34 -7.74 27.46 2.94
C ASN A 34 -8.73 28.40 2.23
N HIS A 35 -10.04 28.13 2.33
CA HIS A 35 -11.08 29.01 1.80
C HIS A 35 -11.93 29.69 2.89
N ASN A 36 -11.47 29.65 4.14
CA ASN A 36 -12.17 30.24 5.30
C ASN A 36 -13.65 29.84 5.38
N CYS A 37 -13.92 28.52 5.40
CA CYS A 37 -15.27 27.97 5.33
C CYS A 37 -16.23 28.58 6.38
N LYS A 38 -17.38 29.09 5.93
CA LYS A 38 -18.42 29.64 6.83
C LYS A 38 -18.90 28.64 7.89
N ASN A 39 -18.95 27.36 7.53
CA ASN A 39 -19.41 26.27 8.39
C ASN A 39 -18.24 25.46 8.97
N ILE A 40 -17.10 26.10 9.22
CA ILE A 40 -15.90 25.43 9.77
C ILE A 40 -16.12 24.83 11.16
N ALA A 41 -17.08 25.35 11.92
CA ALA A 41 -17.46 24.78 13.22
C ALA A 41 -18.04 23.37 13.06
N GLU A 42 -18.86 23.13 12.03
CA GLU A 42 -19.41 21.79 11.75
C GLU A 42 -18.32 20.83 11.28
N TRP A 43 -17.40 21.31 10.44
CA TRP A 43 -16.22 20.53 10.04
C TRP A 43 -15.38 20.12 11.25
N LYS A 44 -15.14 21.03 12.21
CA LYS A 44 -14.38 20.72 13.44
C LYS A 44 -15.10 19.68 14.30
N LYS A 45 -16.44 19.72 14.37
CA LYS A 45 -17.27 18.74 15.11
C LYS A 45 -17.26 17.35 14.46
N ALA A 46 -17.20 17.28 13.14
CA ALA A 46 -17.13 16.01 12.40
C ALA A 46 -15.84 15.23 12.70
N GLY A 47 -14.83 15.86 13.29
CA GLY A 47 -13.53 15.26 13.59
C GLY A 47 -12.68 15.07 12.34
N ALA A 48 -11.36 14.95 12.53
CA ALA A 48 -10.49 14.55 11.43
C ALA A 48 -10.96 13.17 10.91
N PRO A 49 -11.02 12.94 9.58
CA PRO A 49 -11.36 11.62 9.06
C PRO A 49 -10.41 10.62 9.71
N GLY A 50 -10.97 9.74 10.54
CA GLY A 50 -10.20 8.85 11.40
C GLY A 50 -9.11 8.17 10.58
N LYS A 51 -7.91 8.03 11.16
CA LYS A 51 -6.81 7.28 10.53
C LYS A 51 -7.41 5.98 10.05
N LYS A 52 -7.61 5.85 8.73
CA LYS A 52 -8.00 4.58 8.14
C LYS A 52 -6.80 3.70 8.40
N THR A 53 -6.88 2.92 9.47
CA THR A 53 -6.01 1.78 9.70
C THR A 53 -5.91 1.10 8.36
N THR A 54 -4.72 1.09 7.80
CA THR A 54 -4.47 0.73 6.42
C THR A 54 -5.28 -0.52 6.09
N ARG A 55 -6.24 -0.43 5.16
CA ARG A 55 -6.90 -1.57 4.50
C ARG A 55 -5.88 -2.29 3.58
N TYR A 56 -4.66 -2.43 4.08
CA TYR A 56 -3.50 -3.12 3.54
C TYR A 56 -2.98 -4.08 4.62
N GLN A 57 -3.85 -4.71 5.40
CA GLN A 57 -3.44 -5.79 6.30
C GLN A 57 -4.52 -6.86 6.33
N LYS A 58 -4.58 -7.60 5.23
CA LYS A 58 -4.83 -9.04 5.24
C LYS A 58 -4.35 -9.53 3.90
N LYS A 59 -3.04 -9.81 3.82
CA LYS A 59 -2.52 -10.75 2.82
C LYS A 59 -3.39 -11.99 2.98
N ALA A 60 -4.19 -12.30 1.97
CA ALA A 60 -4.88 -13.57 1.90
C ALA A 60 -3.84 -14.66 2.17
N ALA A 61 -4.13 -15.53 3.13
CA ALA A 61 -3.35 -16.72 3.37
C ALA A 61 -3.18 -17.43 2.02
N VAL A 62 -1.97 -17.41 1.46
CA VAL A 62 -1.65 -18.23 0.29
C VAL A 62 -1.57 -19.66 0.82
N PRO A 63 -2.48 -20.58 0.43
CA PRO A 63 -2.38 -21.95 0.86
C PRO A 63 -1.24 -22.61 0.07
N GLY A 64 -0.20 -23.03 0.78
CA GLY A 64 0.69 -24.12 0.39
C GLY A 64 1.57 -23.91 -0.85
N ILE A 65 2.64 -23.13 -0.73
CA ILE A 65 3.88 -23.43 -1.46
C ILE A 65 4.74 -24.30 -0.54
N THR A 66 4.48 -25.61 -0.51
CA THR A 66 5.39 -26.54 0.14
C THR A 66 6.61 -26.74 -0.77
N VAL A 67 7.71 -26.05 -0.47
CA VAL A 67 8.99 -26.28 -1.16
C VAL A 67 9.51 -27.66 -0.72
N ARG A 68 9.17 -28.72 -1.47
CA ARG A 68 9.70 -30.09 -1.32
C ARG A 68 11.14 -30.25 -1.86
N ARG A 69 12.01 -29.25 -1.68
CA ARG A 69 13.30 -29.18 -2.39
C ARG A 69 14.55 -29.50 -1.54
N LYS A 70 14.40 -30.14 -0.37
CA LYS A 70 15.54 -30.47 0.52
C LYS A 70 15.92 -31.95 0.62
N LYS A 71 15.06 -32.90 0.25
CA LYS A 71 15.29 -34.33 0.51
C LYS A 71 16.27 -34.96 -0.50
N GLU A 72 16.14 -34.60 -1.77
CA GLU A 72 16.96 -35.15 -2.86
C GLU A 72 18.46 -34.75 -2.77
N LEU A 73 18.74 -33.56 -2.23
CA LEU A 73 20.12 -33.04 -2.16
C LEU A 73 20.98 -33.79 -1.13
N ILE A 74 20.36 -34.27 -0.04
CA ILE A 74 21.06 -34.97 1.04
C ILE A 74 21.39 -36.41 0.61
N ILE A 75 20.47 -37.07 -0.11
CA ILE A 75 20.66 -38.45 -0.59
C ILE A 75 21.77 -38.49 -1.65
N GLY A 76 21.78 -37.55 -2.60
CA GLY A 76 22.84 -37.47 -3.61
C GLY A 76 24.23 -37.28 -3.01
N GLY A 77 24.36 -36.41 -2.01
CA GLY A 77 25.63 -36.17 -1.32
C GLY A 77 26.17 -37.42 -0.59
N ALA A 78 25.31 -38.15 0.11
CA ALA A 78 25.69 -39.37 0.82
C ALA A 78 26.18 -40.49 -0.13
N ILE A 79 25.51 -40.66 -1.29
CA ILE A 79 25.90 -41.68 -2.29
C ILE A 79 27.28 -41.37 -2.87
N VAL A 80 27.54 -40.11 -3.24
CA VAL A 80 28.84 -39.70 -3.80
C VAL A 80 29.98 -39.91 -2.79
N ILE A 81 29.76 -39.55 -1.52
CA ILE A 81 30.77 -39.75 -0.46
C ILE A 81 31.06 -41.25 -0.27
N CYS A 82 30.03 -42.10 -0.23
CA CYS A 82 30.22 -43.56 -0.13
C CYS A 82 31.04 -44.13 -1.28
N LEU A 83 30.77 -43.73 -2.53
CA LEU A 83 31.53 -44.21 -3.68
C LEU A 83 33.01 -43.81 -3.61
N LEU A 84 33.31 -42.57 -3.22
CA LEU A 84 34.70 -42.11 -3.08
C LEU A 84 35.48 -42.88 -2.00
N VAL A 85 34.83 -43.20 -0.88
CA VAL A 85 35.45 -44.00 0.19
C VAL A 85 35.73 -45.44 -0.28
N LEU A 86 34.76 -46.09 -0.94
CA LEU A 86 34.95 -47.45 -1.47
C LEU A 86 36.06 -47.52 -2.52
N ILE A 87 36.12 -46.53 -3.42
CA ILE A 87 37.19 -46.43 -4.42
C ILE A 87 38.54 -46.22 -3.72
N GLY A 88 38.62 -45.35 -2.71
CA GLY A 88 39.86 -45.14 -1.94
C GLY A 88 40.35 -46.39 -1.21
N ILE A 89 39.45 -47.20 -0.66
CA ILE A 89 39.77 -48.49 -0.02
C ILE A 89 40.23 -49.52 -1.06
N TYR A 90 39.70 -49.50 -2.27
CA TYR A 90 40.10 -50.45 -3.32
C TYR A 90 41.43 -50.09 -4.00
N LEU A 91 41.79 -48.80 -4.00
CA LEU A 91 43.03 -48.31 -4.61
C LEU A 91 44.25 -48.37 -3.67
N PHE A 92 44.06 -48.75 -2.41
CA PHE A 92 45.10 -48.82 -1.38
C PHE A 92 45.25 -50.25 -0.86
#